data_AF-A0A8S9M9M3-F1
#
_entry.id   AF-A0A8S9M9M3-F1
#
_cell.length_a   1.000
_cell.length_b   1.000
_cell.length_c   1.000
_cell.angle_alpha   90.00
_cell.angle_beta   90.00
_cell.angle_gamma   90.00
#
_symmetry.space_group_name_H-M   'P 1'
#
loop_
_entity.id
_entity.type
_entity.pdbx_description
1 polymer ?
#
loop_
_entity_poly.entity_id
_entity_poly.type
_entity_poly.pdbx_seq_one_letter_code
_entity_poly.pdbx_strand_id
1 'polypeptide(L)'
;MIHGVRIKDGKATYVSRFVKTSRLQQEEFFGDAKLMKIGDLKGFFGLVMVIMQQLRIKLKVLDDSYGNGTANTSLIYHHGKLLALQETDKPYVIKVLEDGDLQTLGMTEYDKRLTHSFTAHPKVDPVTGKSSIFPEKHDIVFLLTHDVPYLFTGEMFTFGCSPMPPYLTDRVISKDGIMHDPVPITISKPIMMHDFAITENYAIFMDLPMHFRPKVLINFKGYTNKRILLLIYIVC
;
A
#
# COMPACT_ATOMS: atom_id res chain seq x y z
N MET A 1 -10.29 8.96 -0.89
CA MET A 1 -10.54 10.40 -0.69
C MET A 1 -9.68 10.84 0.47
N ILE A 2 -8.94 11.93 0.32
CA ILE A 2 -8.06 12.47 1.35
C ILE A 2 -8.76 13.66 1.98
N HIS A 3 -8.74 13.69 3.31
CA HIS A 3 -9.17 14.81 4.12
C HIS A 3 -7.93 15.48 4.72
N GLY A 4 -7.76 16.78 4.47
CA GLY A 4 -6.67 17.58 5.01
C GLY A 4 -7.21 18.66 5.95
N VAL A 5 -6.59 18.80 7.11
CA VAL A 5 -6.80 19.94 8.02
C VAL A 5 -5.46 20.62 8.23
N ARG A 6 -5.34 21.85 7.74
CA ARG A 6 -4.17 22.70 7.98
C ARG A 6 -4.44 23.58 9.19
N ILE A 7 -3.55 23.53 10.17
CA ILE A 7 -3.58 24.41 11.34
C ILE A 7 -2.41 25.38 11.24
N LYS A 8 -2.67 26.68 11.16
CA LYS A 8 -1.67 27.74 11.11
C LYS A 8 -2.18 28.98 11.84
N ASP A 9 -1.35 29.55 12.72
CA ASP A 9 -1.66 30.76 13.49
C ASP A 9 -3.01 30.68 14.23
N GLY A 10 -3.31 29.52 14.81
CA GLY A 10 -4.56 29.25 15.53
C GLY A 10 -5.81 29.09 14.65
N LYS A 11 -5.66 29.12 13.32
CA LYS A 11 -6.77 28.92 12.36
C LYS A 11 -6.67 27.55 11.69
N ALA A 12 -7.82 26.93 11.45
CA ALA A 12 -7.93 25.67 10.72
C ALA A 12 -8.53 25.90 9.32
N THR A 13 -7.95 25.27 8.31
CA THR A 13 -8.50 25.20 6.94
C THR A 13 -8.69 23.73 6.57
N TYR A 14 -9.86 23.40 6.04
CA TYR A 14 -10.21 22.03 5.67
C TYR A 14 -10.29 21.87 4.16
N VAL A 15 -9.82 20.74 3.67
CA VAL A 15 -9.91 20.33 2.28
C VAL A 15 -10.29 18.85 2.19
N SER A 16 -11.07 18.51 1.17
CA SER A 16 -11.29 17.13 0.75
C SER A 16 -11.09 17.00 -0.75
N ARG A 17 -10.27 16.03 -1.15
CA ARG A 17 -9.96 15.73 -2.56
C ARG A 17 -9.93 14.23 -2.79
N PHE A 18 -10.45 13.80 -3.93
CA PHE A 18 -10.16 12.46 -4.43
C PHE A 18 -8.71 12.41 -4.92
N VAL A 19 -8.04 11.27 -4.68
CA VAL A 19 -6.81 10.96 -5.40
C VAL A 19 -7.21 10.70 -6.84
N LYS A 20 -6.64 11.45 -7.78
CA LYS A 20 -6.94 11.32 -9.22
C LYS A 20 -6.21 10.10 -9.78
N THR A 21 -6.67 8.90 -9.40
CA THR A 21 -6.10 7.65 -9.88
C THR A 21 -6.45 7.39 -11.34
N SER A 22 -5.69 6.53 -12.03
CA SER A 22 -5.98 6.08 -13.40
C SER A 22 -7.39 5.50 -13.48
N ARG A 23 -7.76 4.70 -12.48
CA ARG A 23 -9.11 4.19 -12.30
C ARG A 23 -10.16 5.31 -12.26
N LEU A 24 -10.00 6.28 -11.38
CA LEU A 24 -11.00 7.34 -11.21
C LEU A 24 -11.12 8.19 -12.48
N GLN A 25 -10.02 8.52 -13.13
CA GLN A 25 -10.02 9.30 -14.37
C GLN A 25 -10.76 8.56 -15.50
N GLN A 26 -10.57 7.25 -15.63
CA GLN A 26 -11.31 6.43 -16.59
C GLN A 26 -12.81 6.35 -16.24
N GLU A 27 -13.16 6.15 -14.97
CA GLU A 27 -14.56 6.11 -14.53
C GLU A 27 -15.26 7.48 -14.70
N GLU A 28 -14.55 8.58 -14.46
CA GLU A 28 -15.04 9.95 -14.75
C GLU A 28 -15.26 10.17 -16.25
N PHE A 29 -14.35 9.68 -17.11
CA PHE A 29 -14.49 9.76 -18.57
C PHE A 29 -15.73 9.02 -19.08
N PHE A 30 -16.01 7.83 -18.55
CA PHE A 30 -17.19 7.05 -18.92
C PHE A 30 -18.47 7.44 -18.17
N GLY A 31 -18.37 8.28 -17.13
CA GLY A 31 -19.48 8.68 -16.27
C GLY A 31 -20.07 7.54 -15.41
N ASP A 32 -19.34 6.44 -15.23
CA ASP A 32 -19.83 5.24 -14.55
C ASP A 32 -18.66 4.33 -14.08
N ALA A 33 -18.91 3.48 -13.09
CA ALA A 33 -17.92 2.55 -12.57
C ALA A 33 -17.66 1.40 -13.58
N LYS A 34 -16.46 1.36 -14.18
CA LYS A 34 -16.12 0.36 -15.22
C LYS A 34 -15.15 -0.72 -14.77
N LEU A 35 -14.34 -0.47 -13.75
CA LEU A 35 -13.37 -1.43 -13.23
C LEU A 35 -14.00 -2.29 -12.13
N MET A 36 -13.69 -3.58 -12.09
CA MET A 36 -14.22 -4.48 -11.06
C MET A 36 -13.79 -4.06 -9.65
N LYS A 37 -14.60 -4.42 -8.66
CA LYS A 37 -14.29 -4.38 -7.23
C LYS A 37 -14.03 -5.79 -6.73
N ILE A 38 -13.31 -5.91 -5.61
CA ILE A 38 -13.05 -7.23 -5.02
C ILE A 38 -14.33 -7.98 -4.62
N GLY A 39 -15.41 -7.23 -4.32
CA GLY A 39 -16.74 -7.78 -4.03
C GLY A 39 -17.44 -8.38 -5.25
N ASP A 40 -17.10 -7.94 -6.46
CA ASP A 40 -17.72 -8.41 -7.71
C ASP A 40 -17.21 -9.79 -8.12
N LEU A 41 -16.09 -10.25 -7.55
CA LEU A 41 -15.41 -11.50 -7.88
C LEU A 41 -16.10 -12.76 -7.33
N LYS A 42 -17.31 -12.63 -6.77
CA LYS A 42 -18.01 -13.74 -6.12
C LYS A 42 -18.87 -14.53 -7.12
N GLY A 43 -18.58 -15.83 -7.22
CA GLY A 43 -19.42 -16.79 -7.92
C GLY A 43 -19.36 -16.69 -9.45
N PHE A 44 -20.36 -17.28 -10.12
CA PHE A 44 -20.42 -17.35 -11.59
C PHE A 44 -20.39 -15.97 -12.25
N PHE A 45 -21.15 -15.00 -11.71
CA PHE A 45 -21.14 -13.63 -12.20
C PHE A 45 -19.77 -12.95 -12.05
N GLY A 46 -19.00 -13.30 -11.02
CA GLY A 46 -17.61 -12.81 -10.88
C GLY A 46 -16.71 -13.28 -12.01
N LEU A 47 -16.83 -14.55 -12.44
CA LEU A 47 -16.07 -15.05 -13.60
C LEU A 47 -16.45 -14.32 -14.90
N VAL A 48 -17.74 -14.07 -15.11
CA VAL A 48 -18.22 -13.28 -16.26
C VAL A 48 -17.66 -11.86 -16.22
N MET A 49 -17.65 -11.21 -15.05
CA MET A 49 -17.09 -9.87 -14.87
C MET A 49 -15.58 -9.84 -15.18
N VAL A 50 -14.83 -10.86 -14.75
CA VAL A 50 -13.39 -10.99 -15.07
C VAL A 50 -13.18 -11.07 -16.57
N ILE A 51 -13.93 -11.93 -17.27
CA ILE A 51 -13.83 -12.08 -18.73
C ILE A 51 -14.20 -10.77 -19.43
N MET A 52 -15.27 -10.10 -19.00
CA MET A 52 -15.69 -8.81 -19.55
C MET A 52 -14.63 -7.73 -19.35
N GLN A 53 -14.00 -7.65 -18.17
CA GLN A 53 -12.92 -6.69 -17.94
C GLN A 53 -11.69 -6.98 -18.80
N GLN A 54 -11.28 -8.25 -18.88
CA GLN A 54 -10.17 -8.67 -19.75
C GLN A 54 -10.44 -8.33 -21.22
N LEU A 55 -11.69 -8.51 -21.68
CA LEU A 55 -12.09 -8.11 -23.02
C LEU A 55 -12.01 -6.60 -23.22
N ARG A 56 -12.50 -5.80 -22.26
CA ARG A 56 -12.40 -4.32 -22.32
C ARG A 56 -10.96 -3.84 -22.37
N ILE A 57 -10.05 -4.45 -21.62
CA ILE A 57 -8.61 -4.13 -21.65
C ILE A 57 -8.01 -4.49 -23.01
N LYS A 58 -8.26 -5.71 -23.50
CA LYS A 58 -7.76 -6.15 -24.82
C LYS A 58 -8.28 -5.32 -25.98
N LEU A 59 -9.53 -4.86 -25.89
CA LEU A 59 -10.15 -3.97 -26.86
C LEU A 59 -9.76 -2.49 -26.66
N LYS A 60 -8.86 -2.17 -25.72
CA LYS A 60 -8.41 -0.81 -25.37
C LYS A 60 -9.55 0.14 -24.96
N VAL A 61 -10.64 -0.41 -24.45
CA VAL A 61 -11.74 0.35 -23.83
C VAL A 61 -11.34 0.79 -22.42
N LEU A 62 -10.60 -0.06 -21.71
CA LEU A 62 -9.97 0.26 -20.43
C LEU A 62 -8.46 0.13 -20.57
N ASP A 63 -7.73 0.95 -19.81
CA ASP A 63 -6.27 0.93 -19.74
C ASP A 63 -5.83 0.52 -18.33
N ASP A 64 -5.07 -0.58 -18.23
CA ASP A 64 -4.50 -1.07 -16.98
C ASP A 64 -2.98 -0.83 -16.88
N SER A 65 -2.37 -0.21 -17.89
CA SER A 65 -0.92 0.03 -17.93
C SER A 65 -0.44 0.99 -16.84
N TYR A 66 -1.31 1.91 -16.42
CA TYR A 66 -1.09 2.86 -15.32
C TYR A 66 -1.80 2.43 -14.03
N GLY A 67 -1.95 1.12 -13.81
CA GLY A 67 -2.59 0.55 -12.62
C GLY A 67 -4.10 0.81 -12.53
N ASN A 68 -4.75 0.13 -11.59
CA ASN A 68 -6.20 0.14 -11.40
C ASN A 68 -6.63 0.37 -9.94
N GLY A 69 -5.69 0.80 -9.11
CA GLY A 69 -5.86 1.01 -7.69
C GLY A 69 -6.65 2.27 -7.33
N THR A 70 -7.03 2.31 -6.06
CA THR A 70 -7.87 3.36 -5.49
C THR A 70 -7.12 4.32 -4.57
N ALA A 71 -5.87 4.02 -4.21
CA ALA A 71 -5.02 4.84 -3.33
C ALA A 71 -5.76 5.34 -2.06
N ASN A 72 -6.44 4.42 -1.37
CA ASN A 72 -7.42 4.74 -0.33
C ASN A 72 -7.15 4.09 1.03
N THR A 73 -6.04 3.37 1.21
CA THR A 73 -5.78 2.62 2.45
C THR A 73 -5.07 3.49 3.49
N SER A 74 -4.02 4.21 3.09
CA SER A 74 -3.25 5.04 4.02
C SER A 74 -2.50 6.18 3.33
N LEU A 75 -1.86 7.03 4.14
CA LEU A 75 -0.96 8.09 3.71
C LEU A 75 0.35 7.98 4.47
N ILE A 76 1.46 8.26 3.78
CA ILE A 76 2.77 8.41 4.44
C ILE A 76 3.56 9.56 3.82
N TYR A 77 4.36 10.24 4.64
CA TYR A 77 5.28 11.28 4.17
C TYR A 77 6.71 10.76 4.19
N HIS A 78 7.39 10.81 3.06
CA HIS A 78 8.79 10.38 2.93
C HIS A 78 9.47 11.15 1.80
N HIS A 79 10.73 11.55 2.00
CA HIS A 79 11.53 12.28 1.02
C HIS A 79 10.78 13.45 0.33
N GLY A 80 10.20 14.35 1.14
CA GLY A 80 9.52 15.54 0.62
C GLY A 80 8.15 15.28 -0.04
N LYS A 81 7.69 14.03 -0.10
CA LYS A 81 6.48 13.61 -0.82
C LYS A 81 5.47 13.02 0.15
N LEU A 82 4.22 13.46 0.04
CA LEU A 82 3.08 12.76 0.63
C LEU A 82 2.63 11.68 -0.37
N LEU A 83 2.52 10.44 0.09
CA LEU A 83 2.15 9.29 -0.73
C LEU A 83 0.79 8.75 -0.28
N ALA A 84 -0.12 8.55 -1.22
CA ALA A 84 -1.38 7.83 -1.02
C ALA A 84 -1.23 6.39 -1.48
N LEU A 85 -1.55 5.45 -0.58
CA LEU A 85 -1.18 4.06 -0.71
C LEU A 85 -2.39 3.13 -0.77
N GLN A 86 -2.22 2.02 -1.47
CA GLN A 86 -3.16 0.91 -1.53
C GLN A 86 -2.42 -0.36 -1.95
N GLU A 87 -2.73 -1.48 -1.30
CA GLU A 87 -1.95 -2.73 -1.32
C GLU A 87 -1.78 -3.40 -2.70
N THR A 88 -2.55 -3.00 -3.72
CA THR A 88 -2.52 -3.63 -5.05
C THR A 88 -1.97 -2.75 -6.15
N ASP A 89 -1.45 -1.56 -5.82
CA ASP A 89 -0.99 -0.60 -6.82
C ASP A 89 0.24 0.17 -6.34
N LYS A 90 0.81 0.98 -7.23
CA LYS A 90 1.92 1.89 -6.93
C LYS A 90 1.43 3.08 -6.10
N PRO A 91 2.30 3.71 -5.29
CA PRO A 91 1.97 4.91 -4.53
C PRO A 91 1.65 6.10 -5.46
N TYR A 92 0.63 6.87 -5.09
CA TYR A 92 0.32 8.16 -5.71
C TYR A 92 0.96 9.31 -4.93
N VAL A 93 1.72 10.17 -5.62
CA VAL A 93 2.29 11.37 -5.02
C VAL A 93 1.22 12.46 -4.93
N ILE A 94 1.05 12.99 -3.73
CA ILE A 94 0.16 14.10 -3.40
C ILE A 94 1.03 15.31 -3.04
N LYS A 95 0.79 16.42 -3.71
CA LYS A 95 1.38 17.72 -3.38
C LYS A 95 0.41 18.46 -2.47
N VAL A 96 0.91 18.89 -1.31
CA VAL A 96 0.22 19.87 -0.46
C VAL A 96 0.62 21.25 -0.95
N LEU A 97 -0.36 22.05 -1.39
CA LEU A 97 -0.15 23.39 -1.90
C LEU A 97 0.02 24.40 -0.76
N GLU A 98 0.54 25.58 -1.06
CA GLU A 98 0.85 26.62 -0.06
C GLU A 98 -0.40 27.16 0.65
N ASP A 99 -1.56 27.08 0.01
CA ASP A 99 -2.88 27.44 0.55
C ASP A 99 -3.49 26.30 1.39
N GLY A 100 -2.95 25.10 1.31
CA GLY A 100 -3.41 23.90 2.00
C GLY A 100 -4.27 22.97 1.15
N ASP A 101 -4.49 23.26 -0.14
CA ASP A 101 -5.17 22.35 -1.06
C ASP A 101 -4.27 21.15 -1.43
N LEU A 102 -4.85 20.09 -1.98
CA LEU A 102 -4.20 18.83 -2.32
C LEU A 102 -4.28 18.57 -3.83
N GLN A 103 -3.12 18.36 -4.45
CA GLN A 103 -3.02 18.03 -5.86
C GLN A 103 -2.41 16.64 -6.04
N THR A 104 -3.06 15.77 -6.82
CA THR A 104 -2.46 14.50 -7.23
C THR A 104 -1.47 14.76 -8.36
N LEU A 105 -0.20 14.38 -8.19
CA LEU A 105 0.83 14.51 -9.23
C LEU A 105 0.91 13.28 -10.15
N GLY A 106 0.54 12.11 -9.64
CA GLY A 106 0.60 10.85 -10.37
C GLY A 106 1.27 9.74 -9.56
N MET A 107 1.49 8.58 -10.18
CA MET A 107 2.21 7.48 -9.56
C MET A 107 3.71 7.73 -9.51
N THR A 108 4.39 7.16 -8.52
CA THR A 108 5.85 7.09 -8.51
C THR A 108 6.32 5.67 -8.84
N GLU A 109 7.37 5.57 -9.65
CA GLU A 109 7.99 4.31 -10.05
C GLU A 109 9.39 4.12 -9.44
N TYR A 110 9.85 5.08 -8.61
CA TYR A 110 11.20 5.10 -8.03
C TYR A 110 12.28 4.80 -9.08
N ASP A 111 12.37 5.62 -10.12
CA ASP A 111 13.27 5.42 -11.27
C ASP A 111 13.12 4.05 -11.94
N LYS A 112 11.86 3.61 -12.08
CA LYS A 112 11.44 2.31 -12.64
C LYS A 112 11.86 1.09 -11.81
N ARG A 113 12.36 1.29 -10.59
CA ARG A 113 12.71 0.18 -9.66
C ARG A 113 11.48 -0.46 -9.00
N LEU A 114 10.34 0.24 -8.98
CA LEU A 114 9.06 -0.27 -8.50
C LEU A 114 8.22 -0.82 -9.66
N THR A 115 8.20 -2.15 -9.79
CA THR A 115 7.50 -2.87 -10.87
C THR A 115 6.23 -3.60 -10.42
N HIS A 116 5.95 -3.62 -9.13
CA HIS A 116 4.88 -4.41 -8.50
C HIS A 116 4.18 -3.59 -7.41
N SER A 117 3.25 -4.23 -6.70
CA SER A 117 2.47 -3.65 -5.61
C SER A 117 3.36 -3.11 -4.49
N PHE A 118 2.88 -2.06 -3.83
CA PHE A 118 3.54 -1.42 -2.70
C PHE A 118 2.63 -1.53 -1.47
N THR A 119 3.19 -1.90 -0.30
CA THR A 119 2.37 -2.02 0.90
C THR A 119 1.67 -0.70 1.25
N ALA A 120 0.45 -0.79 1.77
CA ALA A 120 -0.21 0.37 2.34
C ALA A 120 0.34 0.74 3.74
N HIS A 121 1.20 -0.07 4.33
CA HIS A 121 1.67 0.17 5.69
C HIS A 121 3.20 0.26 5.81
N PRO A 122 3.90 1.02 4.94
CA PRO A 122 5.34 1.18 5.04
C PRO A 122 5.72 1.84 6.37
N LYS A 123 6.92 1.54 6.86
CA LYS A 123 7.43 2.08 8.12
C LYS A 123 8.60 3.00 7.81
N VAL A 124 8.52 4.25 8.25
CA VAL A 124 9.66 5.16 8.19
C VAL A 124 10.42 5.04 9.50
N ASP A 125 11.70 4.77 9.38
CA ASP A 125 12.65 4.88 10.46
C ASP A 125 12.72 6.35 10.93
N PRO A 126 12.36 6.66 12.19
CA PRO A 126 12.39 8.03 12.69
C PRO A 126 13.81 8.60 12.73
N VAL A 127 14.15 9.63 11.96
CA VAL A 127 15.41 10.38 12.17
C VAL A 127 15.33 11.18 13.48
N THR A 128 16.16 10.91 14.49
CA THR A 128 16.28 11.86 15.60
C THR A 128 17.01 13.12 15.17
N GLY A 129 16.22 14.18 15.10
CA GLY A 129 16.65 15.58 15.09
C GLY A 129 15.48 16.46 15.54
N LYS A 130 15.20 16.46 16.86
CA LYS A 130 14.17 17.24 17.57
C LYS A 130 12.70 16.91 17.22
N SER A 131 12.11 15.98 17.97
CA SER A 131 10.73 16.16 18.42
C SER A 131 10.68 15.84 19.91
N SER A 132 10.61 16.91 20.70
CA SER A 132 10.31 16.88 22.13
C SER A 132 8.80 16.71 22.29
N ILE A 133 8.26 15.50 22.31
CA ILE A 133 6.87 15.23 22.70
C ILE A 133 6.77 13.74 23.09
N PHE A 134 6.58 13.51 24.40
CA PHE A 134 6.23 12.26 25.12
C PHE A 134 7.33 11.22 25.46
N PRO A 135 7.63 11.03 26.76
CA PRO A 135 8.31 9.85 27.27
C PRO A 135 7.27 8.83 27.75
N GLU A 136 7.29 7.60 27.25
CA GLU A 136 7.21 6.37 28.07
C GLU A 136 7.37 5.10 27.21
N LYS A 137 8.13 4.17 27.78
CA LYS A 137 8.57 2.90 27.17
C LYS A 137 7.44 1.88 27.17
N HIS A 138 7.11 1.32 26.00
CA HIS A 138 6.57 -0.04 25.91
C HIS A 138 7.16 -0.78 24.71
N ASP A 139 7.66 -1.98 25.00
CA ASP A 139 8.13 -2.94 24.01
C ASP A 139 6.93 -3.50 23.23
N ILE A 140 7.10 -3.62 21.91
CA ILE A 140 6.16 -4.12 20.87
C ILE A 140 5.29 -3.02 20.23
N VAL A 141 5.72 -2.57 19.06
CA VAL A 141 5.09 -1.53 18.23
C VAL A 141 4.12 -2.16 17.22
N PHE A 142 2.82 -2.13 17.53
CA PHE A 142 1.78 -2.02 16.50
C PHE A 142 1.63 -0.52 16.22
N LEU A 143 1.84 -0.05 14.98
CA LEU A 143 1.84 1.38 14.69
C LEU A 143 0.46 2.02 14.87
N LEU A 144 0.21 2.48 16.09
CA LEU A 144 -0.23 3.84 16.35
C LEU A 144 0.86 4.50 17.19
N THR A 145 1.74 5.23 16.49
CA THR A 145 2.60 6.31 17.00
C THR A 145 3.26 6.10 18.37
N HIS A 146 4.32 5.31 18.48
CA HIS A 146 5.26 5.44 19.59
C HIS A 146 6.70 5.27 19.07
N ASP A 147 7.57 6.19 19.48
CA ASP A 147 8.96 6.33 19.06
C ASP A 147 9.80 5.09 19.40
N VAL A 148 10.49 4.54 18.39
CA VAL A 148 11.56 3.55 18.55
C VAL A 148 12.90 4.30 18.68
N PRO A 149 13.60 4.23 19.82
CA PRO A 149 14.71 5.12 20.14
C PRO A 149 16.08 4.75 19.53
N TYR A 150 16.19 3.91 18.49
CA TYR A 150 17.52 3.45 18.01
C TYR A 150 17.70 3.23 16.51
N LEU A 151 16.65 3.39 15.72
CA LEU A 151 16.76 3.49 14.26
C LEU A 151 16.64 4.99 13.96
N PHE A 152 17.58 5.57 13.21
CA PHE A 152 17.65 7.01 12.96
C PHE A 152 18.04 7.38 11.52
N THR A 153 17.78 6.52 10.55
CA THR A 153 18.30 6.67 9.18
C THR A 153 17.38 7.52 8.29
N GLY A 154 16.08 7.58 8.60
CA GLY A 154 15.08 8.19 7.71
C GLY A 154 14.71 7.32 6.52
N GLU A 155 15.15 6.06 6.54
CA GLU A 155 14.78 5.06 5.57
C GLU A 155 13.31 4.68 5.72
N MET A 156 12.69 4.28 4.61
CA MET A 156 11.35 3.73 4.60
C MET A 156 11.42 2.26 4.20
N PHE A 157 10.98 1.41 5.10
CA PHE A 157 10.80 -0.02 4.88
C PHE A 157 9.44 -0.26 4.25
N THR A 158 9.41 -1.08 3.21
CA THR A 158 8.23 -1.40 2.41
C THR A 158 8.33 -2.82 1.92
N PHE A 159 7.20 -3.42 1.55
CA PHE A 159 7.20 -4.73 0.93
C PHE A 159 6.26 -4.78 -0.27
N GLY A 160 6.51 -5.77 -1.12
CA GLY A 160 5.71 -6.10 -2.28
C GLY A 160 5.13 -7.50 -2.15
N CYS A 161 3.85 -7.66 -2.51
CA CYS A 161 3.15 -8.95 -2.54
C CYS A 161 2.79 -9.34 -3.97
N SER A 162 3.11 -10.58 -4.34
CA SER A 162 2.85 -11.11 -5.68
C SER A 162 2.10 -12.44 -5.63
N PRO A 163 1.16 -12.69 -6.57
CA PRO A 163 0.54 -14.01 -6.72
C PRO A 163 1.51 -15.06 -7.32
N MET A 164 2.67 -14.63 -7.84
CA MET A 164 3.73 -15.48 -8.41
C MET A 164 5.05 -15.31 -7.64
N PRO A 165 5.91 -16.34 -7.55
CA PRO A 165 7.22 -16.21 -6.90
C PRO A 165 8.11 -15.12 -7.53
N PRO A 166 8.91 -14.38 -6.74
CA PRO A 166 8.91 -14.35 -5.28
C PRO A 166 7.60 -13.75 -4.74
N TYR A 167 6.94 -14.45 -3.81
CA TYR A 167 5.61 -14.06 -3.32
C TYR A 167 5.63 -12.82 -2.43
N LEU A 168 6.74 -12.61 -1.72
CA LEU A 168 6.96 -11.50 -0.81
C LEU A 168 8.39 -10.99 -1.01
N THR A 169 8.54 -9.67 -1.14
CA THR A 169 9.84 -9.01 -1.18
C THR A 169 9.86 -7.87 -0.20
N ASP A 170 10.89 -7.81 0.63
CA ASP A 170 11.20 -6.64 1.45
C ASP A 170 12.07 -5.64 0.66
N ARG A 171 11.89 -4.35 0.94
CA ARG A 171 12.61 -3.26 0.30
C ARG A 171 12.81 -2.10 1.27
N VAL A 172 13.95 -1.45 1.10
CA VAL A 172 14.29 -0.21 1.79
C VAL A 172 14.34 0.93 0.77
N ILE A 173 13.84 2.10 1.15
CA ILE A 173 13.99 3.35 0.40
C ILE A 173 14.77 4.31 1.30
N SER A 174 15.93 4.76 0.86
CA SER A 174 16.75 5.74 1.56
C SER A 174 15.99 7.03 1.87
N LYS A 175 16.45 7.80 2.87
CA LYS A 175 15.93 9.15 3.17
C LYS A 175 15.93 10.10 1.95
N ASP A 176 16.81 9.83 0.98
CA ASP A 176 16.97 10.58 -0.26
C ASP A 176 16.05 10.06 -1.38
N GLY A 177 15.12 9.16 -1.06
CA GLY A 177 14.11 8.65 -1.98
C GLY A 177 14.62 7.58 -2.96
N ILE A 178 15.85 7.10 -2.80
CA ILE A 178 16.42 6.02 -3.63
C ILE A 178 15.89 4.69 -3.12
N MET A 179 15.15 3.96 -3.95
CA MET A 179 14.70 2.59 -3.68
C MET A 179 15.86 1.61 -3.88
N HIS A 180 16.14 0.77 -2.89
CA HIS A 180 17.14 -0.29 -2.97
C HIS A 180 16.58 -1.57 -3.62
N ASP A 181 17.45 -2.53 -3.88
CA ASP A 181 17.06 -3.81 -4.47
C ASP A 181 16.18 -4.64 -3.53
N PRO A 182 15.24 -5.42 -4.07
CA PRO A 182 14.37 -6.27 -3.26
C PRO A 182 15.15 -7.42 -2.62
N VAL A 183 14.82 -7.71 -1.37
CA VAL A 183 15.21 -8.94 -0.70
C VAL A 183 14.00 -9.89 -0.72
N PRO A 184 14.07 -11.03 -1.44
CA PRO A 184 12.95 -11.98 -1.47
C PRO A 184 12.82 -12.70 -0.12
N ILE A 185 11.62 -12.74 0.43
CA ILE A 185 11.29 -13.50 1.64
C ILE A 185 10.68 -14.83 1.23
N THR A 186 11.32 -15.92 1.67
CA THR A 186 10.88 -17.27 1.31
C THR A 186 9.64 -17.66 2.11
N ILE A 187 8.47 -17.60 1.46
CA ILE A 187 7.21 -18.12 1.97
C ILE A 187 6.67 -19.22 1.07
N SER A 188 5.99 -20.20 1.64
CA SER A 188 5.56 -21.40 0.90
C SER A 188 4.41 -21.16 -0.08
N LYS A 189 3.63 -20.08 0.09
CA LYS A 189 2.37 -19.81 -0.62
C LYS A 189 2.12 -18.30 -0.73
N PRO A 190 1.31 -17.85 -1.71
CA PRO A 190 0.85 -16.47 -1.78
C PRO A 190 -0.13 -16.19 -0.64
N ILE A 191 0.32 -15.41 0.32
CA ILE A 191 -0.44 -14.97 1.49
C ILE A 191 -0.66 -13.46 1.36
N MET A 192 -1.85 -12.98 1.74
CA MET A 192 -2.08 -11.55 1.82
C MET A 192 -1.34 -11.00 3.05
N MET A 193 -0.38 -10.11 2.79
CA MET A 193 0.29 -9.33 3.84
C MET A 193 -0.31 -7.92 3.84
N HIS A 194 -1.09 -7.60 4.87
CA HIS A 194 -1.65 -6.27 5.02
C HIS A 194 -0.64 -5.33 5.69
N ASP A 195 -0.04 -5.81 6.78
CA ASP A 195 0.87 -5.04 7.62
C ASP A 195 2.06 -5.88 8.06
N PHE A 196 3.11 -5.20 8.52
CA PHE A 196 4.34 -5.75 9.06
C PHE A 196 4.85 -4.82 10.17
N ALA A 197 5.79 -5.29 10.98
CA ALA A 197 6.45 -4.46 11.98
C ALA A 197 7.95 -4.37 11.68
N ILE A 198 8.58 -3.29 12.14
CA ILE A 198 10.04 -3.16 12.17
C ILE A 198 10.48 -2.96 13.60
N THR A 199 11.68 -3.46 13.90
CA THR A 199 12.44 -3.24 15.12
C THR A 199 13.84 -2.80 14.72
N GLU A 200 14.67 -2.45 15.69
CA GLU A 200 16.06 -2.05 15.46
C GLU A 200 16.83 -2.96 14.51
N ASN A 201 16.62 -4.27 14.63
CA ASN A 201 17.40 -5.27 13.92
C ASN A 201 16.56 -6.18 13.02
N TYR A 202 15.23 -6.01 12.99
CA TYR A 202 14.36 -6.99 12.36
C TYR A 202 13.13 -6.40 11.70
N ALA A 203 12.84 -6.86 10.49
CA ALA A 203 11.50 -6.80 9.91
C ALA A 203 10.70 -8.06 10.29
N ILE A 204 9.46 -7.87 10.74
CA ILE A 204 8.55 -8.88 11.26
C ILE A 204 7.34 -8.98 10.34
N PHE A 205 7.21 -10.10 9.62
CA PHE A 205 6.06 -10.41 8.77
C PHE A 205 5.17 -11.45 9.41
N MET A 206 3.85 -11.20 9.39
CA MET A 206 2.84 -12.06 10.00
C MET A 206 2.21 -12.99 8.96
N ASP A 207 2.49 -14.29 9.02
CA ASP A 207 1.83 -15.30 8.19
C ASP A 207 0.38 -15.54 8.67
N LEU A 208 -0.55 -14.76 8.13
CA LEU A 208 -1.96 -14.82 8.49
C LEU A 208 -2.75 -15.76 7.55
N PRO A 209 -3.89 -16.33 8.00
CA PRO A 209 -4.57 -17.41 7.28
C PRO A 209 -5.22 -17.00 5.94
N MET A 210 -5.12 -15.74 5.51
CA MET A 210 -5.72 -15.26 4.27
C MET A 210 -4.83 -15.57 3.05
N HIS A 211 -5.07 -16.74 2.46
CA HIS A 211 -4.35 -17.22 1.29
C HIS A 211 -5.06 -16.87 -0.02
N PHE A 212 -4.30 -16.50 -1.05
CA PHE A 212 -4.84 -16.39 -2.40
C PHE A 212 -4.93 -17.77 -3.05
N ARG A 213 -6.16 -18.24 -3.32
CA ARG A 213 -6.43 -19.51 -4.00
C ARG A 213 -7.30 -19.31 -5.25
N PRO A 214 -6.70 -19.14 -6.44
CA PRO A 214 -7.45 -18.92 -7.68
C PRO A 214 -8.53 -19.99 -7.95
N LYS A 215 -8.25 -21.26 -7.61
CA LYS A 215 -9.19 -22.38 -7.79
C LYS A 215 -10.48 -22.26 -6.96
N VAL A 216 -10.45 -21.52 -5.85
CA VAL A 216 -11.61 -21.34 -4.95
C VAL A 216 -12.54 -20.24 -5.44
N LEU A 217 -12.04 -19.27 -6.23
CA LEU A 217 -12.90 -18.26 -6.87
C LEU A 217 -13.91 -18.90 -7.85
N ILE A 218 -13.57 -20.06 -8.42
CA ILE A 218 -14.40 -20.77 -9.39
C ILE A 218 -15.30 -21.81 -8.69
N ASN A 219 -14.82 -22.44 -7.61
CA ASN A 219 -15.53 -23.50 -6.90
C ASN A 219 -15.88 -23.06 -5.48
N PHE A 220 -17.16 -22.77 -5.27
CA PHE A 220 -17.83 -22.42 -4.01
C PHE A 220 -17.53 -23.37 -2.83
N LYS A 221 -16.33 -23.31 -2.25
CA LYS A 221 -16.06 -23.84 -0.92
C LYS A 221 -15.51 -22.71 -0.07
N GLY A 222 -16.35 -22.27 0.86
CA GLY A 222 -16.05 -21.22 1.83
C GLY A 222 -14.72 -21.46 2.55
N TYR A 223 -14.13 -20.35 3.00
CA TYR A 223 -12.93 -20.32 3.82
C TYR A 223 -13.03 -21.38 4.91
N THR A 224 -12.19 -22.40 4.80
CA THR A 224 -12.11 -23.44 5.83
C THR A 224 -11.31 -22.86 6.99
N ASN A 225 -11.94 -22.78 8.17
CA ASN A 225 -11.29 -22.45 9.43
C ASN A 225 -10.13 -23.44 9.65
N LYS A 226 -8.91 -23.01 9.33
CA LYS A 226 -7.69 -23.67 9.75
C LYS A 226 -7.10 -22.84 10.88
N ARG A 227 -6.56 -23.55 11.89
CA ARG A 227 -5.88 -22.96 13.04
C ARG A 227 -4.98 -21.80 12.61
N ILE A 228 -5.10 -20.66 13.29
CA ILE A 228 -4.20 -19.52 13.14
C ILE A 228 -2.83 -20.01 13.61
N LEU A 229 -1.89 -20.19 12.69
CA LEU A 229 -0.50 -20.43 13.00
C LEU A 229 0.22 -19.13 12.66
N LEU A 230 0.52 -18.31 13.67
CA LEU A 230 1.32 -17.11 13.48
C LEU A 230 2.77 -17.54 13.27
N LEU A 231 3.22 -17.59 12.01
CA LEU A 231 4.63 -17.70 11.69
C LEU A 231 5.18 -16.28 11.55
N ILE A 232 6.18 -15.96 12.34
CA ILE A 232 6.89 -14.69 12.32
C ILE A 232 8.15 -14.91 11.49
N TYR A 233 8.23 -14.25 10.33
CA TYR A 233 9.48 -14.17 9.57
C TYR A 233 10.26 -12.97 10.08
N ILE A 234 11.47 -13.25 10.57
CA ILE A 234 12.42 -12.28 11.09
C ILE A 234 13.51 -12.15 10.02
N VAL A 235 13.59 -10.99 9.37
CA VAL A 235 14.66 -10.67 8.43
C VAL A 235 15.63 -9.73 9.14
N CYS A 236 16.91 -10.15 9.25
CA CYS A 236 18.02 -9.33 9.76
C CYS A 236 18.54 -8.37 8.71
#